data_AF-K1UYP1-F1
#
_entry.id   AF-K1UYP1-F1
#
_cell.length_a   1.000
_cell.length_b   1.000
_cell.length_c   1.000
_cell.angle_alpha   90.00
_cell.angle_beta   90.00
_cell.angle_gamma   90.00
#
_symmetry.space_group_name_H-M   'P 1'
#
loop_
_entity.id
_entity.type
_entity.pdbx_description
1 polymer ?
#
loop_
_entity_poly.entity_id
_entity_poly.type
_entity_poly.pdbx_seq_one_letter_code
_entity_poly.pdbx_strand_id
1 'polypeptide(L)'
;YLYETLKPVLTQNISLETFIDRDNHTGGSIVSSQKVGPSIADDIKTGAIYSVVLALLAIGLYILLRFRNIAYSIGSIVALSCDTIMIIGAYSLFWGILPFSLEIDQTFIGAILTAIGYSINDKVVIFDRVREFFGLYPKRDRFQLFNDSLNTTLARTINTSLSTLIVL
;
A
#
# COMPACT_ATOMS: atom_id res chain seq x y z
N TYR A 1 -16.76 25.79 -18.80
CA TYR A 1 -16.96 24.47 -19.44
C TYR A 1 -17.79 23.54 -18.58
N LEU A 2 -17.37 23.18 -17.36
CA LEU A 2 -18.11 22.24 -16.51
C LEU A 2 -19.52 22.72 -16.10
N TYR A 3 -19.69 24.02 -15.85
CA TYR A 3 -20.99 24.67 -15.57
C TYR A 3 -21.96 24.61 -16.76
N GLU A 4 -21.50 24.96 -17.97
CA GLU A 4 -22.34 24.91 -19.18
C GLU A 4 -22.78 23.50 -19.55
N THR A 5 -21.96 22.48 -19.26
CA THR A 5 -22.30 21.06 -19.48
C THR A 5 -23.24 20.48 -18.43
N LEU A 6 -23.22 20.97 -17.19
CA LEU A 6 -24.12 20.51 -16.13
C LEU A 6 -25.44 21.29 -16.06
N LYS A 7 -25.52 22.45 -16.71
CA LYS A 7 -26.71 23.31 -16.80
C LYS A 7 -28.05 22.59 -17.12
N PRO A 8 -28.12 21.56 -18.00
CA PRO A 8 -29.38 20.85 -18.26
C PRO A 8 -29.75 19.80 -17.19
N VAL A 9 -28.81 19.41 -16.31
CA VAL A 9 -29.01 18.38 -15.26
C VAL A 9 -29.20 19.02 -13.88
N LEU A 10 -28.83 20.29 -13.73
CA LEU A 10 -29.06 21.06 -12.50
C LEU A 10 -30.55 21.41 -12.40
N THR A 11 -31.22 20.85 -11.39
CA THR A 11 -32.68 20.93 -11.16
C THR A 11 -33.18 22.34 -10.81
N GLN A 12 -32.27 23.29 -10.61
CA GLN A 12 -32.58 24.69 -10.37
C GLN A 12 -31.72 25.55 -11.31
N ASN A 13 -32.24 26.70 -11.72
CA ASN A 13 -31.57 27.64 -12.62
C ASN A 13 -30.45 28.39 -11.87
N ILE A 14 -29.46 27.64 -11.37
CA ILE A 14 -28.43 28.11 -10.44
C ILE A 14 -27.44 28.98 -11.21
N SER A 15 -27.18 30.19 -10.72
CA SER A 15 -26.20 31.10 -11.33
C SER A 15 -24.76 30.58 -11.12
N LEU A 16 -23.85 31.02 -11.98
CA LEU A 16 -22.44 30.62 -11.95
C LEU A 16 -21.79 30.98 -10.59
N GLU A 17 -22.23 32.06 -9.96
CA GLU A 17 -21.77 32.48 -8.62
C GLU A 17 -22.16 31.48 -7.53
N THR A 18 -23.40 30.97 -7.56
CA THR A 18 -23.89 29.98 -6.59
C THR A 18 -23.31 28.56 -6.82
N PHE A 19 -22.85 28.26 -8.04
CA PHE A 19 -22.17 27.01 -8.38
C PHE A 19 -20.71 26.97 -7.88
N ILE A 20 -20.04 28.12 -7.85
CA ILE A 20 -18.65 28.27 -7.35
C ILE A 20 -18.61 28.48 -5.83
N ASP A 21 -19.70 28.94 -5.22
CA ASP A 21 -19.79 29.13 -3.78
C ASP A 21 -19.67 27.80 -3.02
N ARG A 22 -18.61 27.69 -2.22
CA ARG A 22 -18.21 26.47 -1.50
C ARG A 22 -18.99 26.27 -0.21
N ASP A 23 -19.69 27.31 0.29
CA ASP A 23 -20.46 27.26 1.54
C ASP A 23 -21.95 26.94 1.31
N ASN A 24 -22.38 26.87 0.05
CA ASN A 24 -23.78 26.60 -0.26
C ASN A 24 -24.08 25.09 -0.30
N HIS A 25 -24.84 24.61 0.69
CA HIS A 25 -25.27 23.21 0.82
C HIS A 25 -26.61 22.87 0.11
N THR A 26 -27.19 23.79 -0.66
CA THR A 26 -28.51 23.59 -1.31
C THR A 26 -28.52 22.72 -2.57
N GLY A 27 -27.41 22.01 -2.85
CA GLY A 27 -27.29 21.10 -3.99
C GLY A 27 -26.89 21.82 -5.28
N GLY A 28 -25.87 21.31 -5.96
CA GLY A 28 -25.36 21.88 -7.21
C GLY A 28 -24.11 22.77 -7.07
N SER A 29 -23.48 22.85 -5.90
CA SER A 29 -22.17 23.50 -5.71
C SER A 29 -21.00 22.48 -5.87
N ILE A 30 -19.81 22.97 -6.21
CA ILE A 30 -18.60 22.15 -6.28
C ILE A 30 -18.14 21.78 -4.86
N VAL A 31 -18.38 20.53 -4.44
CA VAL A 31 -18.01 20.03 -3.10
C VAL A 31 -16.49 19.96 -2.91
N SER A 32 -15.74 19.63 -3.97
CA SER A 32 -14.27 19.67 -3.97
C SER A 32 -13.74 19.72 -5.40
N SER A 33 -12.77 20.59 -5.66
CA SER A 33 -11.99 20.59 -6.90
C SER A 33 -10.53 20.71 -6.53
N GLN A 34 -9.79 19.64 -6.82
CA GLN A 34 -8.33 19.62 -6.73
C GLN A 34 -7.80 19.52 -8.14
N LYS A 35 -7.07 20.55 -8.57
CA LYS A 35 -6.40 20.56 -9.86
C LYS A 35 -4.91 20.36 -9.60
N VAL A 36 -4.43 19.14 -9.79
CA VAL A 36 -3.01 18.84 -9.67
C VAL A 36 -2.30 19.34 -10.92
N GLY A 37 -1.32 20.22 -10.74
CA GLY A 37 -0.47 20.67 -11.84
C GLY A 37 0.52 19.57 -12.25
N PRO A 38 0.91 19.48 -13.54
CA PRO A 38 1.83 18.43 -14.01
C PRO A 38 3.16 18.39 -13.24
N SER A 39 3.69 19.56 -12.84
CA SER A 39 4.89 19.64 -12.00
C SER A 39 4.71 18.97 -10.63
N ILE A 40 3.55 19.12 -9.99
CA ILE A 40 3.27 18.55 -8.67
C ILE A 40 3.08 17.03 -8.79
N ALA A 41 2.44 16.57 -9.88
CA ALA A 41 2.28 15.15 -10.16
C ALA A 41 3.63 14.44 -10.38
N ASP A 42 4.56 15.08 -11.09
CA ASP A 42 5.92 14.55 -11.31
C ASP A 42 6.73 14.50 -10.01
N ASP A 43 6.60 15.51 -9.15
CA ASP A 43 7.25 15.53 -7.83
C ASP A 43 6.72 14.42 -6.91
N ILE A 44 5.40 14.18 -6.89
CA ILE A 44 4.78 13.09 -6.12
C ILE A 44 5.27 11.73 -6.63
N LYS A 45 5.27 11.52 -7.95
CA LYS A 45 5.74 10.26 -8.54
C LYS A 45 7.20 9.99 -8.20
N THR A 46 8.04 11.01 -8.32
CA THR A 46 9.47 10.91 -8.03
C THR A 46 9.70 10.65 -6.55
N GLY A 47 8.98 11.37 -5.67
CA GLY A 47 8.98 11.15 -4.23
C GLY A 47 8.56 9.72 -3.86
N ALA A 48 7.51 9.18 -4.49
CA ALA A 48 7.04 7.82 -4.27
C ALA A 48 8.14 6.78 -4.59
N ILE A 49 8.83 6.94 -5.72
CA ILE A 49 9.92 6.05 -6.13
C ILE A 49 11.06 6.10 -5.11
N TYR A 50 11.48 7.30 -4.71
CA TYR A 50 12.53 7.45 -3.70
C TYR A 50 12.13 6.86 -2.36
N SER A 51 10.89 7.08 -1.89
CA SER A 51 10.38 6.51 -0.64
C SER A 51 10.37 4.98 -0.66
N VAL A 52 9.92 4.35 -1.75
CA VAL A 52 9.90 2.89 -1.89
C VAL A 52 11.32 2.32 -1.92
N VAL A 53 12.23 2.91 -2.71
CA VAL A 53 13.63 2.44 -2.77
C VAL A 53 14.32 2.58 -1.42
N LEU A 54 14.14 3.71 -0.74
CA LEU A 54 14.70 3.94 0.58
C LEU A 54 14.11 2.97 1.62
N ALA A 55 12.80 2.72 1.58
CA ALA A 55 12.14 1.74 2.44
C ALA A 55 12.68 0.32 2.20
N LEU A 56 12.84 -0.10 0.95
CA LEU A 56 13.41 -1.41 0.59
C LEU A 56 14.85 -1.56 1.11
N LEU A 57 15.68 -0.52 0.96
CA LEU A 57 17.05 -0.51 1.50
C LEU A 57 17.08 -0.54 3.03
N ALA A 58 16.26 0.28 3.68
CA ALA A 58 16.16 0.35 5.13
C ALA A 58 15.70 -0.98 5.73
N ILE A 59 14.68 -1.61 5.14
CA ILE A 59 14.20 -2.93 5.54
C ILE A 59 15.24 -4.01 5.26
N GLY A 60 15.88 -3.97 4.08
CA GLY A 60 16.95 -4.89 3.72
C GLY A 60 18.09 -4.87 4.74
N LEU A 61 18.50 -3.67 5.15
CA LEU A 61 19.50 -3.46 6.19
C LEU A 61 19.02 -3.94 7.57
N TYR A 62 17.78 -3.64 7.94
CA TYR A 62 17.17 -4.12 9.18
C TYR A 62 17.20 -5.66 9.27
N ILE A 63 16.77 -6.35 8.20
CA ILE A 63 16.78 -7.82 8.14
C ILE A 63 18.22 -8.34 8.17
N LEU A 64 19.14 -7.69 7.45
CA LEU A 64 20.55 -8.08 7.46
C LEU A 64 21.15 -8.05 8.88
N LEU A 65 20.91 -6.96 9.62
CA LEU A 65 21.38 -6.82 11.01
C LEU A 65 20.67 -7.79 11.96
N ARG A 66 19.36 -7.99 11.80
CA ARG A 66 18.55 -8.89 12.65
C ARG A 66 18.89 -10.36 12.43
N PHE A 67 19.10 -10.77 11.18
CA PHE A 67 19.27 -12.18 10.81
C PHE A 67 20.74 -12.57 10.59
N ARG A 68 21.67 -11.61 10.48
CA ARG A 68 23.11 -11.86 10.26
C ARG A 68 23.41 -12.85 9.11
N ASN A 69 22.48 -12.95 8.15
CA ASN A 69 22.50 -13.89 7.04
C ASN A 69 21.92 -13.17 5.82
N ILE A 70 22.75 -13.00 4.80
CA ILE A 70 22.41 -12.24 3.59
C ILE A 70 21.26 -12.88 2.81
N ALA A 71 21.12 -14.21 2.84
CA ALA A 71 20.05 -14.93 2.16
C ALA A 71 18.65 -14.49 2.60
N TYR A 72 18.42 -14.25 3.90
CA TYR A 72 17.13 -13.76 4.41
C TYR A 72 16.86 -12.30 3.99
N SER A 73 17.92 -11.48 3.91
CA SER A 73 17.80 -10.08 3.46
C SER A 73 17.42 -10.00 1.97
N ILE A 74 18.09 -10.76 1.11
CA ILE A 74 17.76 -10.82 -0.33
C ILE A 74 16.35 -11.38 -0.53
N GLY A 75 16.00 -12.46 0.16
CA GLY A 75 14.64 -13.04 0.10
C GLY A 75 13.56 -12.04 0.52
N SER A 76 13.83 -11.24 1.57
CA SER A 76 12.93 -10.18 2.00
C SER A 76 12.74 -9.10 0.92
N ILE A 77 13.81 -8.63 0.30
CA ILE A 77 13.75 -7.58 -0.73
C ILE A 77 12.94 -8.04 -1.94
N VAL A 78 13.18 -9.28 -2.40
CA VAL A 78 12.44 -9.86 -3.54
C VAL A 78 10.95 -9.99 -3.22
N ALA A 79 10.60 -10.49 -2.03
CA ALA A 79 9.22 -10.62 -1.61
C ALA A 79 8.52 -9.25 -1.53
N LEU A 80 9.16 -8.25 -0.90
CA LEU A 80 8.60 -6.89 -0.80
C LEU A 80 8.47 -6.19 -2.16
N SER A 81 9.39 -6.46 -3.08
CA SER A 81 9.31 -5.94 -4.45
C SER A 81 8.09 -6.52 -5.17
N CYS A 82 7.85 -7.82 -5.03
CA CYS A 82 6.65 -8.47 -5.56
C CYS A 82 5.36 -7.87 -4.95
N ASP A 83 5.32 -7.69 -3.62
CA ASP A 83 4.18 -7.09 -2.93
C ASP A 83 3.90 -5.67 -3.44
N THR A 84 4.95 -4.86 -3.60
CA THR A 84 4.83 -3.48 -4.10
C THR A 84 4.30 -3.45 -5.53
N ILE A 85 4.79 -4.34 -6.40
CA ILE A 85 4.29 -4.47 -7.78
C ILE A 85 2.83 -4.92 -7.78
N MET A 86 2.45 -5.87 -6.92
CA MET A 86 1.05 -6.31 -6.80
C MET A 86 0.13 -5.18 -6.33
N ILE A 87 0.55 -4.36 -5.36
CA ILE A 87 -0.22 -3.21 -4.90
C ILE A 87 -0.40 -2.19 -6.03
N ILE A 88 0.68 -1.82 -6.72
CA ILE A 88 0.62 -0.88 -7.85
C ILE A 88 -0.25 -1.44 -8.99
N GLY A 89 -0.09 -2.73 -9.31
CA GLY A 89 -0.87 -3.43 -10.33
C GLY A 89 -2.36 -3.48 -9.97
N ALA A 90 -2.70 -3.76 -8.71
CA ALA A 90 -4.07 -3.71 -8.23
C ALA A 90 -4.65 -2.29 -8.35
N TYR A 91 -3.94 -1.26 -7.90
CA TYR A 91 -4.38 0.14 -8.05
C TYR A 91 -4.62 0.51 -9.52
N SER A 92 -3.76 0.07 -10.43
CA SER A 92 -3.92 0.30 -11.87
C SER A 92 -5.10 -0.47 -12.47
N LEU A 93 -5.40 -1.69 -11.99
CA LEU A 93 -6.49 -2.52 -12.48
C LEU A 93 -7.85 -2.06 -11.97
N PHE A 94 -7.92 -1.59 -10.72
CA PHE A 94 -9.16 -1.10 -10.11
C PHE A 94 -9.46 0.37 -10.46
N TRP A 95 -8.55 1.04 -11.17
CA TRP A 95 -8.73 2.40 -11.68
C TRP A 95 -9.97 2.44 -12.60
N GLY A 96 -11.07 3.03 -12.11
CA GLY A 96 -12.35 3.15 -12.80
C GLY A 96 -13.44 2.15 -12.39
N ILE A 97 -13.13 1.12 -11.59
CA ILE A 97 -14.12 0.19 -11.03
C ILE A 97 -14.59 0.67 -9.65
N LEU A 98 -13.67 1.22 -8.86
CA LEU A 98 -13.97 1.69 -7.51
C LEU A 98 -14.53 3.13 -7.54
N PRO A 99 -15.46 3.48 -6.64
CA PRO A 99 -16.15 4.78 -6.63
C PRO A 99 -15.28 5.96 -6.16
N PHE A 100 -13.97 5.76 -6.01
CA PHE A 100 -13.00 6.76 -5.54
C PHE A 100 -11.84 6.90 -6.53
N SER A 101 -11.26 8.10 -6.61
CA SER A 101 -10.14 8.35 -7.51
C SER A 101 -8.90 7.61 -7.01
N LEU A 102 -8.46 6.59 -7.76
CA LEU A 102 -7.20 5.86 -7.55
C LEU A 102 -6.03 6.62 -8.20
N GLU A 103 -5.97 7.93 -7.96
CA GLU A 103 -4.86 8.76 -8.42
C GLU A 103 -3.62 8.52 -7.54
N ILE A 104 -2.44 8.61 -8.16
CA ILE A 104 -1.18 8.59 -7.43
C ILE A 104 -1.00 9.97 -6.79
N ASP A 105 -1.40 10.08 -5.53
CA ASP A 105 -1.27 11.28 -4.71
C ASP A 105 -0.37 11.02 -3.48
N GLN A 106 -0.31 11.99 -2.57
CA GLN A 106 0.43 11.82 -1.31
C GLN A 106 -0.18 10.73 -0.42
N THR A 107 -1.50 10.56 -0.46
CA THR A 107 -2.22 9.52 0.29
C THR A 107 -1.80 8.12 -0.16
N PHE A 108 -1.65 7.92 -1.47
CA PHE A 108 -1.15 6.69 -2.08
C PHE A 108 0.24 6.31 -1.57
N ILE A 109 1.16 7.29 -1.48
CA ILE A 109 2.51 7.05 -0.94
C ILE A 109 2.43 6.56 0.52
N GLY A 110 1.60 7.22 1.34
CA GLY A 110 1.36 6.81 2.73
C GLY A 110 0.77 5.41 2.84
N ALA A 111 -0.18 5.07 1.97
CA ALA A 111 -0.81 3.75 1.93
C ALA A 111 0.19 2.65 1.55
N ILE A 112 1.03 2.86 0.51
CA ILE A 112 2.07 1.90 0.11
C ILE A 112 3.08 1.68 1.24
N LEU A 113 3.59 2.75 1.84
CA LEU A 113 4.59 2.64 2.90
C LEU A 113 4.03 1.88 4.12
N THR A 114 2.76 2.12 4.44
CA THR A 114 2.04 1.41 5.51
C THR A 114 1.85 -0.07 5.16
N ALA A 115 1.43 -0.39 3.94
CA ALA A 115 1.28 -1.77 3.47
C ALA A 115 2.62 -2.53 3.53
N ILE A 116 3.72 -1.89 3.11
CA ILE A 116 5.07 -2.46 3.21
C ILE A 116 5.44 -2.72 4.68
N GLY A 117 5.15 -1.78 5.59
CA GLY A 117 5.43 -1.89 7.02
C GLY A 117 4.68 -3.03 7.71
N TYR A 118 3.42 -3.28 7.34
CA TYR A 118 2.69 -4.44 7.83
C TYR A 118 3.19 -5.74 7.19
N SER A 119 3.43 -5.72 5.88
CA SER A 119 3.88 -6.89 5.12
C SER A 119 5.24 -7.45 5.57
N ILE A 120 6.15 -6.59 6.08
CA ILE A 120 7.43 -7.05 6.63
C ILE A 120 7.29 -7.71 8.02
N ASN A 121 6.32 -7.28 8.84
CA ASN A 121 6.11 -7.84 10.17
C ASN A 121 5.88 -9.35 10.09
N ASP A 122 4.98 -9.77 9.20
CA ASP A 122 4.66 -11.18 8.99
C ASP A 122 5.87 -11.98 8.50
N LYS A 123 6.68 -11.42 7.59
CA LYS A 123 7.91 -12.06 7.07
C LYS A 123 8.96 -12.28 8.16
N VAL A 124 9.14 -11.32 9.06
CA VAL A 124 10.09 -11.44 10.19
C VAL A 124 9.70 -12.60 11.09
N VAL A 125 8.42 -12.75 11.40
CA VAL A 125 7.90 -13.85 12.23
C VAL A 125 8.16 -15.20 11.57
N ILE A 126 7.92 -15.32 10.27
CA ILE A 126 8.17 -16.55 9.51
C ILE A 126 9.66 -16.87 9.48
N PHE A 127 10.52 -15.91 9.16
CA PHE A 127 11.97 -16.12 9.11
C PHE A 127 12.55 -16.49 10.47
N ASP A 128 12.04 -15.92 11.55
CA ASP A 128 12.45 -16.25 12.91
C ASP A 128 12.09 -17.70 13.25
N ARG A 129 10.86 -18.13 12.94
CA ARG A 129 10.42 -19.52 13.15
C ARG A 129 11.23 -20.51 12.31
N VAL A 130 11.51 -20.19 11.05
CA VAL A 130 12.37 -21.01 10.18
C VAL A 130 13.75 -21.18 10.82
N ARG A 131 14.39 -20.09 11.26
CA ARG A 131 15.69 -20.17 11.95
C ARG A 131 15.61 -21.05 13.20
N GLU A 132 14.59 -20.84 14.03
CA GLU A 132 14.38 -21.60 15.27
C GLU A 132 14.31 -23.11 14.98
N PHE A 133 13.55 -23.51 13.96
CA PHE A 133 13.42 -24.91 13.54
C PHE A 133 14.73 -25.51 13.02
N PHE A 134 15.51 -24.74 12.25
CA PHE A 134 16.85 -25.14 11.83
C PHE A 134 17.81 -25.37 13.01
N GLY A 135 17.65 -24.62 14.11
CA GLY A 135 18.43 -24.80 15.34
C GLY A 135 17.99 -25.99 16.18
N LEU A 136 16.67 -26.20 16.32
CA LEU A 136 16.10 -27.29 17.14
C LEU A 136 16.24 -28.66 16.48
N TYR A 137 16.13 -28.73 15.16
CA TYR A 137 16.09 -30.00 14.41
C TYR A 137 17.10 -30.02 13.25
N PRO A 138 18.42 -29.91 13.51
CA PRO A 138 19.44 -29.77 12.47
C PRO A 138 19.60 -30.99 11.55
N LYS A 139 19.06 -32.16 11.94
CA LYS A 139 19.11 -33.41 11.17
C LYS A 139 17.87 -33.67 10.31
N ARG A 140 16.81 -32.85 10.46
CA ARG A 140 15.59 -33.00 9.66
C ARG A 140 15.79 -32.42 8.28
N ASP A 141 15.00 -32.92 7.34
CA ASP A 141 15.00 -32.41 5.98
C ASP A 141 14.57 -30.93 5.94
N ARG A 142 15.22 -30.14 5.08
CA ARG A 142 14.99 -28.70 5.03
C ARG A 142 13.58 -28.37 4.56
N PHE A 143 13.04 -29.13 3.60
CA PHE A 143 11.68 -28.92 3.10
C PHE A 143 10.65 -29.16 4.20
N GLN A 144 10.84 -30.21 4.99
CA GLN A 144 9.98 -30.50 6.13
C GLN A 144 10.06 -29.38 7.18
N LEU A 145 11.25 -28.87 7.48
CA LEU A 145 11.43 -27.76 8.41
C LEU A 145 10.74 -26.47 7.95
N PHE A 146 10.82 -26.14 6.66
CA PHE A 146 10.11 -25.00 6.09
C PHE A 146 8.59 -25.17 6.22
N ASN A 147 8.06 -26.34 5.86
CA ASN A 147 6.63 -26.62 5.93
C ASN A 147 6.09 -26.53 7.37
N ASP A 148 6.80 -27.13 8.33
CA ASP A 148 6.39 -27.10 9.75
C ASP A 148 6.44 -25.67 10.31
N SER A 149 7.46 -24.90 9.92
CA SER A 149 7.59 -23.50 10.31
C SER A 149 6.43 -22.66 9.80
N LEU A 150 6.07 -22.82 8.52
CA LEU A 150 4.97 -22.10 7.88
C LEU A 150 3.63 -22.43 8.53
N ASN A 151 3.33 -23.72 8.75
CA ASN A 151 2.10 -24.14 9.40
C ASN A 151 1.97 -23.59 10.82
N THR A 152 3.06 -23.52 11.58
CA THR A 152 3.05 -23.00 12.95
C THR A 152 2.82 -21.48 12.98
N THR A 153 3.31 -20.74 11.98
CA THR A 153 3.12 -19.28 11.90
C THR A 153 1.83 -18.85 11.23
N LEU A 154 1.20 -19.72 10.43
CA LEU A 154 0.04 -19.39 9.60
C LEU A 154 -1.11 -18.78 10.41
N ALA A 155 -1.48 -19.42 11.54
CA ALA A 155 -2.56 -18.94 12.39
C ALA A 155 -2.28 -17.55 12.97
N ARG A 156 -1.02 -17.25 13.31
CA ARG A 156 -0.63 -15.94 13.82
C ARG A 156 -0.71 -14.89 12.73
N THR A 157 -0.15 -15.18 11.55
CA THR A 157 -0.18 -14.27 10.40
C THR A 157 -1.62 -13.94 10.01
N ILE A 158 -2.50 -14.95 9.91
CA ILE A 158 -3.91 -14.74 9.59
C ILE A 158 -4.59 -13.84 10.63
N ASN A 159 -4.36 -14.06 11.93
CA ASN A 159 -4.97 -13.25 12.99
C ASN A 159 -4.49 -11.79 12.94
N THR A 160 -3.20 -11.56 12.70
CA THR A 160 -2.65 -10.21 12.57
C THR A 160 -3.19 -9.53 11.32
N SER A 161 -3.13 -10.18 10.15
CA SER A 161 -3.67 -9.62 8.91
C SER A 161 -5.17 -9.30 9.02
N LEU A 162 -5.97 -10.19 9.62
CA LEU A 162 -7.41 -9.96 9.83
C LEU A 162 -7.67 -8.79 10.78
N SER A 163 -6.89 -8.68 11.85
CA SER A 163 -7.02 -7.56 12.79
C SER A 163 -6.68 -6.23 12.13
N THR A 164 -5.63 -6.19 11.29
CA THR A 164 -5.30 -5.00 10.51
C THR A 164 -6.40 -4.65 9.51
N LEU A 165 -6.98 -5.63 8.82
CA LEU A 165 -8.10 -5.42 7.89
C LEU A 165 -9.38 -4.90 8.54
N ILE A 166 -9.61 -5.20 9.82
CA ILE A 166 -10.77 -4.70 10.56
C ILE A 166 -10.57 -3.23 10.99
N VAL A 167 -9.32 -2.83 11.24
CA VAL A 167 -8.98 -1.48 11.71
C VAL A 167 -8.87 -0.47 10.56
N LEU A 168 -8.42 -0.93 9.38
CA LEU A 168 -8.24 -0.12 8.17
C LEU A 168 -9.54 0.05 7.39
#